data_AF-A0AAD7X8H8-F1
#
_entry.id   AF-A0AAD7X8H8-F1
#
_cell.length_a   1.000
_cell.length_b   1.000
_cell.length_c   1.000
_cell.angle_alpha   90.00
_cell.angle_beta   90.00
_cell.angle_gamma   90.00
#
_symmetry.space_group_name_H-M   'P 1'
#
loop_
_entity.id
_entity.type
_entity.pdbx_description
1 polymer ?
#
loop_
_entity_poly.entity_id
_entity_poly.type
_entity_poly.pdbx_seq_one_letter_code
_entity_poly.pdbx_strand_id
1 'polypeptide(L)'
;MDPAKLAKMQAQAAANRIGGKGTMRRKIVRKTKPSTAQDDKKLQGALKKLNVQPIPGVEEVNMFREDGNVLHFSAPKVHAAVTANTFAVYGAGHVKELTELVPGYSAEPAAATSQRG
;
A
#
# COMPACT_ATOMS: atom_id res chain seq x y z
N MET A 1 20.25 -15.17 -56.63
CA MET A 1 19.06 -15.03 -55.76
C MET A 1 17.84 -15.00 -56.66
N ASP A 2 17.14 -16.12 -56.81
CA ASP A 2 16.03 -16.24 -57.76
C ASP A 2 14.82 -15.40 -57.32
N PRO A 3 14.35 -14.45 -58.14
CA PRO A 3 13.27 -13.53 -57.76
C PRO A 3 11.94 -14.25 -57.47
N ALA A 4 11.68 -15.37 -58.14
CA ALA A 4 10.49 -16.18 -57.92
C ALA A 4 10.45 -16.83 -56.52
N LYS A 5 11.61 -17.23 -55.99
CA LYS A 5 11.72 -17.86 -54.67
C LYS A 5 11.53 -16.83 -53.56
N LEU A 6 11.99 -15.60 -53.80
CA LEU A 6 11.83 -14.47 -52.90
C LEU A 6 10.36 -14.01 -52.80
N ALA A 7 9.68 -13.93 -53.95
CA ALA A 7 8.26 -13.61 -54.02
C ALA A 7 7.39 -14.65 -53.28
N LYS A 8 7.72 -15.95 -53.45
CA LYS A 8 7.02 -17.03 -52.75
C LYS A 8 7.23 -16.97 -51.23
N MET A 9 8.43 -16.61 -50.77
CA MET A 9 8.73 -16.45 -49.35
C MET A 9 8.02 -15.24 -48.73
N GLN A 10 7.92 -14.12 -49.47
CA GLN A 10 7.17 -12.94 -49.04
C GLN A 10 5.67 -13.20 -48.95
N ALA A 11 5.09 -13.95 -49.90
CA ALA A 11 3.68 -14.34 -49.86
C ALA A 11 3.36 -15.26 -48.66
N GLN A 12 4.25 -16.19 -48.33
CA GLN A 12 4.11 -17.05 -47.15
C GLN A 12 4.25 -16.27 -45.84
N ALA A 13 5.13 -15.27 -45.79
CA ALA A 13 5.28 -14.39 -44.62
C ALA A 13 4.03 -13.53 -44.35
N ALA A 14 3.34 -13.09 -45.41
CA ALA A 14 2.09 -12.34 -45.28
C ALA A 14 0.92 -13.20 -44.74
N ALA A 15 0.85 -14.47 -45.13
CA ALA A 15 -0.17 -15.41 -44.65
C ALA A 15 0.02 -15.80 -43.17
N ASN A 16 1.26 -15.84 -42.69
CA ASN A 16 1.60 -16.20 -41.31
C ASN A 16 1.52 -15.03 -40.31
N ARG A 17 0.97 -13.88 -40.72
CA ARG A 17 0.90 -12.69 -39.85
C ARG A 17 -0.20 -12.86 -38.80
N ILE A 18 0.19 -13.35 -37.63
CA ILE A 18 -0.64 -13.45 -36.43
C ILE A 18 -0.98 -12.02 -35.96
N GLY A 19 -2.12 -11.47 -36.39
CA GLY A 19 -2.62 -10.17 -35.89
C GLY A 19 -3.22 -9.20 -36.91
N GLY A 20 -3.87 -9.70 -37.97
CA GLY A 20 -4.61 -8.88 -38.93
C GLY A 20 -6.01 -8.44 -38.44
N LYS A 21 -6.61 -7.48 -39.14
CA LYS A 21 -8.01 -7.03 -38.92
C LYS A 21 -8.96 -8.21 -39.12
N GLY A 22 -9.68 -8.61 -38.06
CA GLY A 22 -10.56 -9.80 -38.07
C GLY A 22 -9.94 -11.06 -37.45
N THR A 23 -8.65 -11.07 -37.11
CA THR A 23 -8.06 -12.17 -36.33
C THR A 23 -8.53 -12.12 -34.87
N MET A 24 -8.77 -13.29 -34.28
CA MET A 24 -9.31 -13.43 -32.94
C MET A 24 -8.32 -12.85 -31.91
N ARG A 25 -8.59 -11.62 -31.47
CA ARG A 25 -7.76 -10.93 -30.48
C ARG A 25 -8.02 -11.56 -29.10
N ARG A 26 -6.98 -12.01 -28.40
CA ARG A 26 -7.12 -12.54 -27.04
C ARG A 26 -7.85 -11.52 -26.17
N LYS A 27 -8.98 -11.92 -25.58
CA LYS A 27 -9.73 -11.08 -24.64
C LYS A 27 -8.84 -10.76 -23.44
N ILE A 28 -8.45 -9.50 -23.30
CA ILE A 28 -7.76 -9.03 -22.11
C ILE A 28 -8.81 -9.01 -20.99
N VAL A 29 -8.76 -10.01 -20.12
CA VAL A 29 -9.52 -9.98 -18.87
C VAL A 29 -8.90 -8.89 -18.02
N ARG A 30 -9.56 -7.74 -17.91
CA ARG A 30 -9.23 -6.73 -16.90
C ARG A 30 -9.35 -7.41 -15.56
N LYS A 31 -8.22 -7.68 -14.91
CA LYS A 31 -8.22 -8.10 -13.50
C LYS A 31 -8.95 -6.99 -12.74
N THR A 32 -10.14 -7.30 -12.25
CA THR A 32 -10.83 -6.45 -11.28
C THR A 32 -9.89 -6.24 -10.10
N LYS A 33 -9.90 -5.02 -9.57
CA LYS A 33 -9.13 -4.58 -8.39
C LYS A 33 -9.12 -5.70 -7.33
N PRO A 34 -7.97 -6.04 -6.70
CA PRO A 34 -7.94 -7.07 -5.67
C PRO A 34 -9.03 -6.79 -4.65
N SER A 35 -9.91 -7.78 -4.42
CA SER A 35 -11.01 -7.64 -3.48
C SER A 35 -10.46 -7.73 -2.06
N THR A 36 -10.21 -6.57 -1.46
CA THR A 36 -9.68 -6.42 -0.08
C THR A 36 -10.47 -7.22 0.96
N ALA A 37 -11.77 -7.43 0.73
CA ALA A 37 -12.65 -8.18 1.62
C ALA A 37 -12.31 -9.68 1.75
N GLN A 38 -11.82 -10.32 0.70
CA GLN A 38 -11.47 -11.75 0.77
C GLN A 38 -10.14 -11.97 1.50
N ASP A 39 -9.21 -11.05 1.30
CA ASP A 39 -7.90 -11.11 1.93
C ASP A 39 -7.99 -10.87 3.44
N ASP A 40 -8.87 -9.97 3.88
CA ASP A 40 -9.05 -9.68 5.32
C ASP A 40 -9.54 -10.91 6.11
N LYS A 41 -10.46 -11.72 5.54
CA LYS A 41 -10.91 -12.98 6.17
C LYS A 41 -9.77 -13.99 6.31
N LYS A 42 -8.87 -14.09 5.32
CA LYS A 42 -7.71 -14.96 5.38
C LYS A 42 -6.69 -14.47 6.41
N LEU A 43 -6.49 -13.16 6.46
CA LEU A 43 -5.57 -12.49 7.40
C LEU A 43 -6.02 -12.70 8.85
N GLN A 44 -7.31 -12.51 9.12
CA GLN A 44 -7.92 -12.85 10.41
C GLN A 44 -7.76 -14.34 10.76
N GLY A 45 -7.91 -15.24 9.78
CA GLY A 45 -7.67 -16.68 9.98
C GLY A 45 -6.22 -17.01 10.35
N ALA A 46 -5.24 -16.35 9.72
CA ALA A 46 -3.83 -16.52 10.04
C ALA A 46 -3.49 -15.99 11.44
N LEU A 47 -3.98 -14.80 11.79
CA LEU A 47 -3.78 -14.20 13.11
C LEU A 47 -4.37 -15.05 14.24
N LYS A 48 -5.55 -15.66 14.02
CA LYS A 48 -6.14 -16.61 14.98
C LYS A 48 -5.25 -17.83 15.24
N LYS A 49 -4.53 -18.34 14.22
CA LYS A 49 -3.60 -19.48 14.39
C LYS A 49 -2.39 -19.13 15.24
N LEU A 50 -1.97 -17.87 15.21
CA LEU A 50 -0.91 -17.33 16.09
C LEU A 50 -1.43 -17.02 17.51
N ASN A 51 -2.70 -17.32 17.78
CA ASN A 51 -3.37 -17.11 19.06
C ASN A 51 -3.31 -15.65 19.53
N VAL A 52 -3.45 -14.68 18.60
CA VAL A 52 -3.50 -13.27 18.98
C VAL A 52 -4.74 -12.98 19.84
N GLN A 53 -4.55 -12.24 20.92
CA GLN A 53 -5.59 -11.83 21.86
C GLN A 53 -5.84 -10.32 21.75
N PRO A 54 -7.08 -9.85 21.88
CA PRO A 54 -7.36 -8.41 21.91
C PRO A 54 -6.74 -7.77 23.16
N ILE A 55 -6.13 -6.60 22.99
CA ILE A 55 -5.65 -5.76 24.10
C ILE A 55 -6.63 -4.60 24.28
N PRO A 56 -7.34 -4.51 25.42
CA PRO A 56 -8.20 -3.37 25.73
C PRO A 56 -7.39 -2.15 26.21
N GLY A 57 -7.95 -0.96 26.06
CA GLY A 57 -7.40 0.26 26.67
C GLY A 57 -6.15 0.84 25.99
N VAL A 58 -5.89 0.50 24.73
CA VAL A 58 -4.80 1.13 23.96
C VAL A 58 -5.24 2.55 23.55
N GLU A 59 -4.59 3.56 24.13
CA GLU A 59 -4.88 4.96 23.84
C GLU A 59 -4.23 5.42 22.53
N GLU A 60 -3.00 4.98 22.27
CA GLU A 60 -2.27 5.36 21.05
C GLU A 60 -1.24 4.30 20.64
N VAL A 61 -0.97 4.24 19.33
CA VAL A 61 0.15 3.47 18.76
C VAL A 61 0.93 4.39 17.83
N ASN A 62 2.24 4.45 18.04
CA ASN A 62 3.16 5.22 17.23
C ASN A 62 4.13 4.27 16.53
N MET A 63 4.22 4.36 15.20
CA MET A 63 5.23 3.64 14.42
C MET A 63 6.22 4.63 13.83
N PHE A 64 7.43 4.66 14.37
CA PHE A 64 8.52 5.49 13.88
C PHE A 64 9.09 4.89 12.61
N ARG A 65 9.14 5.68 11.54
CA ARG A 65 9.74 5.29 10.27
C ARG A 65 11.13 5.88 10.15
N GLU A 66 11.96 5.26 9.31
CA GLU A 66 13.32 5.74 9.01
C GLU A 66 13.30 7.10 8.29
N ASP A 67 12.19 7.43 7.61
CA ASP A 67 11.99 8.69 6.89
C ASP A 67 11.79 9.91 7.81
N GLY A 68 11.85 9.74 9.14
CA GLY A 68 11.60 10.81 10.13
C GLY A 68 10.12 11.07 10.44
N ASN A 69 9.21 10.40 9.72
CA ASN A 69 7.77 10.47 9.95
C ASN A 69 7.27 9.41 10.93
N VAL A 70 6.19 9.71 11.64
CA VAL A 70 5.52 8.79 12.56
C VAL A 70 4.13 8.46 12.04
N LEU A 71 3.82 7.17 11.91
CA LEU A 71 2.45 6.73 11.69
C LEU A 71 1.76 6.60 13.06
N HIS A 72 0.87 7.55 13.34
CA HIS A 72 0.14 7.66 14.59
C HIS A 72 -1.29 7.12 14.45
N PHE A 73 -1.70 6.27 15.40
CA PHE A 73 -3.06 5.78 15.52
C PHE A 73 -3.64 6.23 16.87
N SER A 74 -4.77 6.93 16.86
CA SER A 74 -5.51 7.31 18.07
C SER A 74 -6.58 6.27 18.37
N ALA A 75 -6.60 5.76 19.61
CA ALA A 75 -7.49 4.73 20.11
C ALA A 75 -7.66 3.51 19.16
N PRO A 76 -6.57 2.88 18.68
CA PRO A 76 -6.69 1.75 17.76
C PRO A 76 -7.21 0.50 18.46
N LYS A 77 -7.85 -0.37 17.69
CA LYS A 77 -8.11 -1.75 18.13
C LYS A 77 -6.84 -2.55 17.91
N VAL A 78 -6.31 -3.16 18.96
CA VAL A 78 -5.07 -3.93 18.89
C VAL A 78 -5.33 -5.38 19.27
N HIS A 79 -4.76 -6.30 18.50
CA HIS A 79 -4.61 -7.69 18.89
C HIS A 79 -3.12 -8.01 18.96
N ALA A 80 -2.70 -8.80 19.94
CA ALA A 80 -1.31 -9.17 20.11
C ALA A 80 -1.16 -10.63 20.50
N ALA A 81 -0.11 -11.25 20.00
CA ALA A 81 0.45 -12.47 20.57
C ALA A 81 1.81 -12.09 21.18
N VAL A 82 1.81 -11.75 22.47
CA VAL A 82 3.02 -11.30 23.20
C VAL A 82 4.11 -12.37 23.14
N THR A 83 3.73 -13.65 23.24
CA THR A 83 4.66 -14.79 23.15
C THR A 83 5.33 -14.92 21.78
N ALA A 84 4.72 -14.40 20.72
CA ALA A 84 5.21 -14.44 19.35
C ALA A 84 5.68 -13.07 18.84
N ASN A 85 5.78 -12.06 19.73
CA ASN A 85 6.10 -10.67 19.39
C ASN A 85 5.33 -10.12 18.19
N THR A 86 4.09 -10.54 18.01
CA THR A 86 3.26 -10.19 16.84
C THR A 86 2.13 -9.28 17.27
N PHE A 87 2.01 -8.12 16.63
CA PHE A 87 0.97 -7.13 16.89
C PHE A 87 0.19 -6.82 15.62
N ALA A 88 -1.14 -6.85 15.71
CA ALA A 88 -2.07 -6.48 14.67
C ALA A 88 -2.85 -5.25 15.12
N VAL A 89 -2.55 -4.11 14.50
CA VAL A 89 -3.14 -2.81 14.80
C VAL A 89 -4.19 -2.48 13.74
N TYR A 90 -5.41 -2.18 14.18
CA TYR A 90 -6.54 -1.82 13.33
C TYR A 90 -6.99 -0.41 13.68
N GLY A 91 -7.03 0.47 12.68
CA GLY A 91 -7.47 1.84 12.87
C GLY A 91 -7.06 2.73 11.71
N ALA A 92 -7.59 3.95 11.70
CA ALA A 92 -7.10 4.99 10.80
C ALA A 92 -5.75 5.49 11.32
N GLY A 93 -4.71 5.32 10.50
CA GLY A 93 -3.38 5.85 10.78
C GLY A 93 -3.19 7.20 10.12
N HIS A 94 -2.68 8.16 10.87
CA HIS A 94 -2.28 9.48 10.39
C HIS A 94 -0.77 9.58 10.37
N VAL A 95 -0.20 9.95 9.23
CA VAL A 95 1.23 10.24 9.14
C VAL A 95 1.43 11.65 9.70
N LYS A 96 2.21 11.76 10.78
CA LYS A 96 2.62 13.00 11.42
C LYS A 96 4.13 13.14 11.32
N GLU A 97 4.62 14.37 11.36
CA GLU A 97 6.06 14.59 11.56
C GLU A 97 6.43 14.34 13.02
N LEU A 98 7.66 13.86 13.26
CA LEU A 98 8.18 13.65 14.61
C LEU A 98 8.14 14.93 15.45
N THR A 99 8.30 16.09 14.82
CA THR A 99 8.28 17.43 15.42
C THR A 99 6.94 17.78 16.07
N GLU A 100 5.83 17.21 15.60
CA GLU A 100 4.48 17.43 16.16
C GLU A 100 4.20 16.55 17.39
N LEU A 101 5.01 15.52 17.64
CA LEU A 101 4.85 14.59 18.76
C LEU A 101 5.78 14.88 19.94
N VAL A 102 6.71 15.82 19.80
CA VAL A 102 7.56 16.28 20.91
C VAL A 102 6.87 17.46 21.60
N PRO A 103 6.43 17.34 22.86
CA PRO A 103 5.87 18.45 23.62
C PRO A 103 7.01 19.45 23.90
N GLY A 104 7.14 20.48 23.06
CA GLY A 104 8.15 21.52 23.26
C GLY A 104 8.53 22.37 22.04
N TYR A 105 8.11 22.02 20.80
CA TYR A 105 8.51 22.77 19.60
C TYR A 105 7.41 23.59 18.93
N SER A 106 6.22 23.74 19.53
CA SER A 106 5.31 24.80 19.11
C SER A 106 5.93 26.14 19.49
N ALA A 107 6.74 26.68 18.58
CA ALA A 107 7.33 27.99 18.66
C ALA A 107 6.26 28.99 19.13
N GLU A 108 6.47 29.52 20.32
CA GLU A 108 5.84 30.74 20.79
C GLU A 108 5.97 31.79 19.67
N PRO A 109 4.88 32.33 19.10
CA PRO A 109 5.02 33.50 18.26
C PRO A 109 5.53 34.61 19.17
N ALA A 110 6.84 34.88 19.07
CA ALA A 110 7.51 35.95 19.79
C ALA A 110 6.66 37.21 19.66
N ALA A 111 6.13 37.66 20.79
CA ALA A 111 5.37 38.89 20.90
C ALA A 111 6.27 40.04 20.47
N ALA A 112 6.09 40.52 19.23
CA ALA A 112 6.58 41.83 18.82
C ALA A 112 5.63 42.90 19.39
N THR A 113 5.66 43.08 20.71
CA THR A 113 5.19 44.31 21.34
C THR A 113 6.19 45.40 20.98
N SER A 114 5.92 46.07 19.85
CA SER A 114 6.55 47.34 19.51
C SER A 114 5.93 48.44 20.40
N GLN A 115 6.61 48.78 21.48
CA GLN A 115 6.50 50.09 22.13
C GLN A 115 7.76 50.91 21.80
N ARG A 116 7.57 52.23 21.80
CA ARG A 116 8.50 53.37 21.55
C ARG A 116 8.46 53.83 20.10
N GLY A 117 8.15 55.09 19.80
CA GLY A 117 7.87 56.28 20.60
C GLY A 117 7.58 57.45 19.66
#